data_AF-A0A5N5GH89-F1
#
_entry.id   AF-A0A5N5GH89-F1
#
_cell.length_a   1.000
_cell.length_b   1.000
_cell.length_c   1.000
_cell.angle_alpha   90.00
_cell.angle_beta   90.00
_cell.angle_gamma   90.00
#
_symmetry.space_group_name_H-M   'P 1'
#
loop_
_entity.id
_entity.type
_entity.pdbx_description
1 polymer ?
#
loop_
_entity_poly.entity_id
_entity_poly.type
_entity_poly.pdbx_seq_one_letter_code
_entity_poly.pdbx_strand_id
1 'polypeptide(L)'
;MGTKELDMKKAFKLAIRSLLTPCSKQEFCQAFPNFTIAEQEHLHRLFIQVVASLHGNLEDEFQSACLETQVGTVLDTIEQLVEEQAMDPLSKDNYSCRTNLMDVARDLSTMKKDEIQNLTQRLGMAKQQNHHLRDHIQLLKKERVDLSGLEDAVEKLRSGSLMYGNVGK
;
A
#
# COMPACT_ATOMS: atom_id res chain seq x y z
N MET A 1 25.15 5.13 -28.12
CA MET A 1 25.54 6.01 -27.01
C MET A 1 24.35 6.87 -26.67
N GLY A 2 23.56 6.35 -25.74
CA GLY A 2 22.48 7.06 -25.10
C GLY A 2 23.00 8.24 -24.30
N THR A 3 22.10 9.18 -24.03
CA THR A 3 22.43 10.40 -23.29
C THR A 3 22.89 10.06 -21.86
N LYS A 4 22.37 8.98 -21.28
CA LYS A 4 22.69 8.56 -19.91
C LYS A 4 24.13 8.09 -19.72
N GLU A 5 24.67 7.29 -20.65
CA GLU A 5 26.08 6.87 -20.58
C GLU A 5 27.01 8.08 -20.69
N LEU A 6 26.71 9.00 -21.63
CA LEU A 6 27.50 10.20 -21.83
C LEU A 6 27.48 11.12 -20.58
N ASP A 7 26.32 11.29 -19.96
CA ASP A 7 26.17 12.10 -18.76
C ASP A 7 26.91 11.50 -17.57
N MET A 8 26.88 10.18 -17.40
CA MET A 8 27.65 9.47 -16.38
C MET A 8 29.16 9.70 -16.57
N LYS A 9 29.67 9.53 -17.79
CA LYS A 9 31.10 9.76 -18.09
C LYS A 9 31.51 11.21 -17.84
N LYS A 10 30.66 12.17 -18.22
CA LYS A 10 30.89 13.60 -17.93
C LYS A 10 30.91 13.87 -16.42
N ALA A 11 29.96 13.32 -15.67
CA ALA A 11 29.88 13.51 -14.23
C ALA A 11 31.15 12.97 -13.53
N PHE A 12 31.61 11.78 -13.93
CA PHE A 12 32.87 11.22 -13.42
C PHE A 12 34.06 12.14 -13.72
N LYS A 13 34.23 12.58 -14.97
CA LYS A 13 35.31 13.50 -15.36
C LYS A 13 35.29 14.81 -14.58
N LEU A 14 34.11 15.37 -14.34
CA LEU A 14 33.96 16.58 -13.53
C LEU A 14 34.34 16.33 -12.07
N ALA A 15 33.94 15.20 -11.49
CA ALA A 15 34.28 14.85 -10.12
C ALA A 15 35.79 14.67 -9.92
N ILE A 16 36.46 13.88 -10.78
CA ILE A 16 37.91 13.66 -10.67
C ILE A 16 38.68 14.96 -10.90
N ARG A 17 38.26 15.80 -11.86
CA ARG A 17 38.90 17.10 -12.11
C ARG A 17 38.79 18.00 -10.89
N SER A 18 37.64 18.01 -10.23
CA SER A 18 37.45 18.82 -9.03
C SER A 18 38.29 18.30 -7.87
N LEU A 19 38.43 16.99 -7.72
CA LEU A 19 39.23 16.35 -6.68
C LEU A 19 40.75 16.51 -6.88
N LEU A 20 41.20 16.41 -8.12
CA LEU A 20 42.60 16.38 -8.51
C LEU A 20 43.08 17.70 -9.13
N THR A 21 42.37 18.79 -8.90
CA THR A 21 42.89 20.12 -9.27
C THR A 21 44.13 20.41 -8.41
N PRO A 22 45.32 20.62 -9.01
CA PRO A 22 46.52 20.98 -8.26
C PRO A 22 46.31 22.28 -7.48
N CYS A 23 46.85 22.36 -6.27
CA CYS A 23 46.95 23.63 -5.56
C CYS A 23 47.89 24.60 -6.29
N SER A 24 47.78 25.89 -5.98
CA SER A 24 48.67 26.88 -6.57
C SER A 24 50.12 26.65 -6.12
N LYS A 25 51.09 27.09 -6.94
CA LYS A 25 52.52 27.04 -6.58
C LYS A 25 52.79 27.73 -5.24
N GLN A 26 52.07 28.81 -4.94
CA GLN A 26 52.21 29.55 -3.70
C GLN A 26 51.77 28.71 -2.48
N GLU A 27 50.58 28.12 -2.53
CA GLU A 27 50.08 27.25 -1.45
C GLU A 27 50.97 26.03 -1.26
N PHE A 28 51.49 25.48 -2.36
CA PHE A 28 52.45 24.39 -2.31
C PHE A 28 53.75 24.80 -1.58
N CYS A 29 54.36 25.92 -1.95
CA CYS A 29 55.56 26.43 -1.29
C CYS A 29 55.33 26.71 0.21
N GLN A 30 54.14 27.21 0.58
CA GLN A 30 53.77 27.44 1.98
C GLN A 30 53.68 26.15 2.80
N ALA A 31 53.33 25.01 2.18
CA ALA A 31 53.29 23.71 2.83
C ALA A 31 54.70 23.13 3.08
N PHE A 32 55.73 23.62 2.38
CA PHE A 32 57.11 23.14 2.46
C PHE A 32 58.11 24.26 2.83
N PRO A 33 57.91 25.00 3.93
CA PRO A 33 58.68 26.22 4.23
C PRO A 33 60.15 25.98 4.56
N ASN A 34 60.51 24.75 4.98
CA ASN A 34 61.87 24.38 5.36
C ASN A 34 62.75 23.97 4.17
N PHE A 35 62.15 23.87 2.97
CA PHE A 35 62.87 23.51 1.75
C PHE A 35 63.40 24.76 1.05
N THR A 36 64.52 24.62 0.37
CA THR A 36 65.03 25.66 -0.53
C THR A 36 64.08 25.85 -1.72
N ILE A 37 64.19 27.00 -2.39
CA ILE A 37 63.39 27.30 -3.59
C ILE A 37 63.57 26.21 -4.66
N ALA A 38 64.81 25.74 -4.88
CA ALA A 38 65.10 24.72 -5.87
C ALA A 38 64.42 23.37 -5.55
N GLU A 39 64.41 22.97 -4.28
CA GLU A 39 63.72 21.75 -3.83
C GLU A 39 62.20 21.89 -3.93
N GLN A 40 61.65 23.04 -3.54
CA GLN A 40 60.22 23.33 -3.68
C GLN A 40 59.77 23.27 -5.15
N GLU A 41 60.56 23.81 -6.07
CA GLU A 41 60.26 23.72 -7.50
C GLU A 41 60.32 22.30 -8.04
N HIS A 42 61.30 21.51 -7.58
CA HIS A 42 61.39 20.10 -7.96
C HIS A 42 60.20 19.30 -7.43
N LEU A 43 59.85 19.47 -6.15
CA LEU A 43 58.69 18.84 -5.52
C LEU A 43 57.38 19.24 -6.18
N HIS A 44 57.19 20.52 -6.53
CA HIS A 44 55.98 20.97 -7.22
C HIS A 44 55.85 20.35 -8.62
N ARG A 45 56.96 20.17 -9.35
CA ARG A 45 56.95 19.45 -10.64
C ARG A 45 56.55 17.99 -10.46
N LEU A 46 57.11 17.31 -9.46
CA LEU A 46 56.73 15.93 -9.14
C LEU A 46 55.26 15.82 -8.74
N PHE A 47 54.77 16.76 -7.92
CA PHE A 47 53.37 16.82 -7.53
C PHE A 47 52.43 16.92 -8.74
N ILE A 48 52.70 17.83 -9.67
CA ILE A 48 51.92 17.94 -10.91
C ILE A 48 51.96 16.65 -11.71
N GLN A 49 53.13 16.00 -11.82
CA GLN A 49 53.26 14.72 -12.52
C GLN A 49 52.43 13.61 -11.86
N VAL A 50 52.47 13.51 -10.54
CA VAL A 50 51.65 12.54 -9.77
C VAL A 50 50.18 12.80 -9.99
N VAL A 51 49.74 14.05 -9.88
CA VAL A 51 48.33 14.44 -10.11
C VAL A 51 47.89 14.10 -11.52
N ALA A 52 48.70 14.42 -12.54
CA ALA A 52 48.39 14.11 -13.93
C ALA A 52 48.35 12.59 -14.20
N SER A 53 49.29 11.83 -13.64
CA SER A 53 49.31 10.37 -13.76
C SER A 53 48.10 9.74 -13.08
N LEU A 54 47.72 10.23 -11.89
CA LEU A 54 46.55 9.74 -11.17
C LEU A 54 45.26 10.04 -11.94
N HIS A 55 45.18 11.22 -12.57
CA HIS A 55 44.10 11.58 -13.47
C HIS A 55 43.92 10.56 -14.60
N GLY A 56 45.01 10.24 -15.32
CA GLY A 56 44.99 9.27 -16.41
C GLY A 56 44.59 7.88 -15.93
N ASN A 57 45.23 7.39 -14.86
CA ASN A 57 44.95 6.06 -14.31
C ASN A 57 43.48 5.89 -13.89
N LEU A 58 42.88 6.91 -13.26
CA LEU A 58 41.47 6.85 -12.87
C LEU A 58 40.52 6.87 -14.08
N GLU A 59 40.83 7.65 -15.13
CA GLU A 59 40.04 7.64 -16.36
C GLU A 59 40.10 6.28 -17.06
N ASP A 60 41.28 5.68 -17.14
CA ASP A 60 41.50 4.38 -17.76
C ASP A 60 40.82 3.25 -16.97
N GLU A 61 40.97 3.23 -15.64
CA GLU A 61 40.34 2.24 -14.76
C GLU A 61 38.82 2.35 -14.81
N PHE A 62 38.28 3.57 -14.78
CA PHE A 62 36.84 3.79 -14.90
C PHE A 62 36.30 3.33 -16.26
N GLN A 63 37.02 3.61 -17.35
CA GLN A 63 36.62 3.16 -18.68
C GLN A 63 36.71 1.62 -18.80
N SER A 64 37.72 0.99 -18.21
CA SER A 64 37.85 -0.46 -18.13
C SER A 64 36.66 -1.07 -17.38
N ALA A 65 36.34 -0.56 -16.19
CA ALA A 65 35.20 -1.00 -15.39
C ALA A 65 33.87 -0.81 -16.13
N CYS A 66 33.69 0.29 -16.86
CA CYS A 66 32.48 0.51 -17.67
C CYS A 66 32.32 -0.54 -18.77
N LEU A 67 33.42 -0.95 -19.42
CA LEU A 67 33.43 -1.98 -20.46
C LEU A 67 33.16 -3.36 -19.86
N GLU A 68 33.84 -3.71 -18.77
CA GLU A 68 33.69 -4.99 -18.06
C GLU A 68 32.25 -5.20 -17.57
N THR A 69 31.68 -4.17 -16.94
CA THR A 69 30.31 -4.22 -16.41
C THR A 69 29.23 -4.03 -17.46
N GLN A 70 29.60 -3.63 -18.69
CA GLN A 70 28.68 -3.27 -19.77
C GLN A 70 27.64 -2.21 -19.34
N VAL A 71 27.99 -1.35 -18.39
CA VAL A 71 27.06 -0.35 -17.82
C VAL A 71 26.50 0.58 -18.90
N GLY A 72 27.29 0.91 -19.93
CA GLY A 72 26.84 1.71 -21.08
C GLY A 72 25.69 1.03 -21.83
N THR A 73 25.81 -0.26 -22.13
CA THR A 73 24.77 -1.04 -22.78
C THR A 73 23.50 -1.13 -21.94
N VAL A 74 23.64 -1.32 -20.62
CA VAL A 74 22.50 -1.34 -19.69
C VAL A 74 21.79 0.01 -19.68
N LEU A 75 22.53 1.12 -19.60
CA LEU A 75 21.97 2.47 -19.63
C LEU A 75 21.26 2.77 -20.96
N ASP A 76 21.87 2.40 -22.10
CA ASP A 76 21.26 2.54 -23.42
C ASP A 76 19.95 1.73 -23.52
N THR A 77 19.92 0.53 -22.95
CA THR A 77 18.70 -0.31 -22.90
C THR A 77 17.61 0.31 -22.04
N ILE A 78 17.96 0.86 -20.88
CA ILE A 78 17.00 1.54 -20.00
C ILE A 78 16.43 2.77 -20.70
N GLU A 79 17.27 3.56 -21.36
CA GLU A 79 16.84 4.75 -22.11
C GLU A 79 15.86 4.37 -23.22
N GLN A 80 16.17 3.32 -23.99
CA GLN A 80 15.26 2.77 -25.00
C GLN A 80 13.93 2.31 -24.40
N LEU A 81 13.95 1.54 -23.30
CA LEU A 81 12.72 1.05 -22.67
C LEU A 81 11.84 2.19 -22.14
N VAL A 82 12.45 3.25 -21.60
CA VAL A 82 11.73 4.43 -21.14
C VAL A 82 11.09 5.19 -22.31
N GLU A 83 11.81 5.33 -23.43
CA GLU A 83 11.28 5.92 -24.65
C GLU A 83 10.13 5.09 -25.24
N GLU A 84 10.30 3.76 -25.34
CA GLU A 84 9.26 2.83 -25.77
C GLU A 84 8.00 2.92 -24.89
N GLN A 85 8.18 2.93 -23.56
CA GLN A 85 7.07 3.07 -22.61
C GLN A 85 6.33 4.41 -22.77
N ALA A 86 7.06 5.50 -23.02
CA ALA A 86 6.46 6.81 -23.23
C ALA A 86 5.63 6.90 -24.51
N MET A 87 5.98 6.09 -25.52
CA MET A 87 5.31 6.01 -26.81
C MET A 87 4.14 5.01 -26.84
N ASP A 88 4.07 4.07 -25.88
CA ASP A 88 2.96 3.13 -25.77
C ASP A 88 1.66 3.84 -25.30
N PRO A 89 0.63 3.95 -26.15
CA PRO A 89 -0.64 4.57 -25.78
C PRO A 89 -1.35 3.84 -24.63
N LEU A 90 -1.16 2.52 -24.52
CA LEU A 90 -1.81 1.68 -23.51
C LEU A 90 -1.15 1.80 -22.13
N SER A 91 0.09 2.28 -22.06
CA SER A 91 0.81 2.48 -20.78
C SER A 91 0.19 3.62 -19.95
N LYS A 92 -0.26 4.69 -20.62
CA LYS A 92 -1.03 5.78 -20.01
C LYS A 92 -2.43 5.33 -19.59
N ASP A 93 -3.07 4.49 -20.39
CA ASP A 93 -4.37 3.90 -20.07
C ASP A 93 -4.30 2.91 -18.91
N ASN A 94 -3.15 2.29 -18.65
CA ASN A 94 -3.00 1.35 -17.53
C ASN A 94 -3.06 2.06 -16.16
N TYR A 95 -2.60 3.31 -16.07
CA TYR A 95 -2.78 4.13 -14.86
C TYR A 95 -4.24 4.62 -14.70
N SER A 96 -4.92 4.95 -15.80
CA SER A 96 -6.33 5.37 -15.80
C SER A 96 -7.29 4.19 -15.50
N CYS A 97 -7.08 3.04 -16.15
CA CYS A 97 -7.86 1.82 -15.99
C CYS A 97 -7.71 1.20 -14.59
N ARG A 98 -6.49 1.22 -14.02
CA ARG A 98 -6.26 0.77 -12.64
C ARG A 98 -7.01 1.64 -11.62
N THR A 99 -7.14 2.93 -11.88
CA THR A 99 -7.92 3.86 -11.03
C THR A 99 -9.41 3.55 -11.15
N ASN A 100 -9.93 3.41 -12.37
CA ASN A 100 -11.35 3.08 -12.62
C ASN A 100 -11.76 1.73 -12.01
N LEU A 101 -10.91 0.70 -12.11
CA LEU A 101 -11.21 -0.62 -11.54
C LEU A 101 -11.24 -0.60 -10.00
N MET A 102 -10.34 0.15 -9.36
CA MET A 102 -10.34 0.32 -7.91
C MET A 102 -11.56 1.09 -7.42
N ASP A 103 -12.01 2.10 -8.16
CA ASP A 103 -13.21 2.87 -7.81
C ASP A 103 -14.48 2.02 -7.96
N VAL A 104 -14.62 1.26 -9.05
CA VAL A 104 -15.74 0.30 -9.23
C VAL A 104 -15.75 -0.76 -8.12
N ALA A 105 -14.57 -1.27 -7.72
CA ALA A 105 -14.48 -2.23 -6.61
C ALA A 105 -14.91 -1.61 -5.27
N ARG A 106 -14.57 -0.34 -5.02
CA ARG A 106 -14.96 0.40 -3.81
C ARG A 106 -16.46 0.66 -3.76
N ASP A 107 -17.04 1.07 -4.88
CA ASP A 107 -18.48 1.32 -5.00
C ASP A 107 -19.28 0.03 -4.80
N LEU A 108 -18.84 -1.07 -5.45
CA LEU A 108 -19.46 -2.38 -5.27
C LEU A 108 -19.37 -2.87 -3.83
N SER A 109 -18.22 -2.69 -3.17
CA SER A 109 -18.05 -3.05 -1.76
C SER A 109 -18.96 -2.25 -0.85
N THR A 110 -19.18 -0.96 -1.14
CA THR A 110 -20.03 -0.09 -0.35
C THR A 110 -21.49 -0.49 -0.52
N MET A 111 -21.96 -0.67 -1.75
CA MET A 111 -23.32 -1.16 -2.03
C MET A 111 -23.62 -2.50 -1.36
N LYS A 112 -22.68 -3.47 -1.43
CA LYS A 112 -22.82 -4.77 -0.77
C LYS A 112 -22.96 -4.64 0.74
N LYS A 113 -22.18 -3.74 1.36
CA LYS A 113 -22.23 -3.50 2.80
C LYS A 113 -23.58 -2.91 3.22
N ASP A 114 -24.08 -1.95 2.48
CA ASP A 114 -25.37 -1.30 2.74
C ASP A 114 -26.53 -2.30 2.57
N GLU A 115 -26.46 -3.15 1.55
CA GLU A 115 -27.44 -4.21 1.33
C GLU A 115 -27.44 -5.23 2.49
N ILE A 116 -26.26 -5.68 2.94
CA ILE A 116 -26.13 -6.57 4.10
C ILE A 116 -26.73 -5.92 5.35
N GLN A 117 -26.48 -4.63 5.58
CA GLN A 117 -27.03 -3.91 6.73
C GLN A 117 -28.56 -3.83 6.66
N ASN A 118 -29.12 -3.50 5.50
CA ASN A 118 -30.57 -3.46 5.29
C ASN A 118 -31.22 -4.84 5.53
N LEU A 119 -30.66 -5.90 4.94
CA LEU A 119 -31.17 -7.26 5.12
C LEU A 119 -31.08 -7.71 6.59
N THR A 120 -30.00 -7.35 7.28
CA THR A 120 -29.83 -7.64 8.71
C THR A 120 -30.91 -6.94 9.55
N GLN A 121 -31.20 -5.67 9.26
CA GLN A 121 -32.26 -4.93 9.94
C GLN A 121 -33.64 -5.57 9.70
N ARG A 122 -33.97 -5.89 8.44
CA ARG A 122 -35.23 -6.54 8.09
C ARG A 122 -35.40 -7.90 8.76
N LEU A 123 -34.32 -8.68 8.83
CA LEU A 123 -34.31 -9.96 9.54
C LEU A 123 -34.55 -9.77 11.05
N GLY A 124 -33.97 -8.74 11.65
CA GLY A 124 -34.22 -8.38 13.06
C GLY A 124 -35.69 -8.08 13.33
N MET A 125 -36.32 -7.25 12.50
CA MET A 125 -37.74 -6.93 12.63
C MET A 125 -38.63 -8.18 12.48
N ALA A 126 -38.35 -9.03 11.49
CA ALA A 126 -39.10 -10.27 11.29
C ALA A 126 -38.94 -11.25 12.47
N LYS A 127 -37.74 -11.33 13.07
CA LYS A 127 -37.52 -12.13 14.29
C LYS A 127 -38.33 -11.61 15.47
N GLN A 128 -38.39 -10.28 15.67
CA GLN A 128 -39.16 -9.67 16.74
C GLN A 128 -40.67 -9.91 16.58
N GLN A 129 -41.19 -9.77 15.35
CA GLN A 129 -42.58 -10.10 15.05
C GLN A 129 -42.91 -11.57 15.33
N ASN A 130 -42.02 -12.50 14.92
CA ASN A 130 -42.19 -13.91 15.21
C ASN A 130 -42.17 -14.22 16.72
N HIS A 131 -41.35 -13.52 17.51
CA HIS A 131 -41.34 -13.66 18.96
C HIS A 131 -42.67 -13.21 19.56
N HIS A 132 -43.17 -12.02 19.17
CA HIS A 132 -44.46 -11.51 19.63
C HIS A 132 -45.61 -12.45 19.29
N LEU A 133 -45.65 -12.99 18.07
CA LEU A 133 -46.65 -13.97 17.66
C LEU A 133 -46.57 -15.25 18.50
N ARG A 134 -45.36 -15.74 18.78
CA ARG A 134 -45.15 -16.92 19.63
C ARG A 134 -45.67 -16.69 21.05
N ASP A 135 -45.38 -15.53 21.62
CA ASP A 135 -45.81 -15.16 22.98
C ASP A 135 -47.33 -15.05 23.05
N HIS A 136 -47.95 -14.43 22.03
CA HIS A 136 -49.39 -14.34 21.93
C HIS A 136 -50.06 -15.73 21.82
N ILE A 137 -49.50 -16.62 21.00
CA ILE A 137 -49.97 -18.02 20.90
C ILE A 137 -49.87 -18.74 22.25
N GLN A 138 -48.81 -18.52 23.02
CA GLN A 138 -48.65 -19.13 24.35
C GLN A 138 -49.69 -18.60 25.34
N LEU A 139 -49.99 -17.30 25.32
CA LEU A 139 -51.02 -16.69 26.17
C LEU A 139 -52.40 -17.29 25.87
N LEU A 140 -52.79 -17.34 24.60
CA LEU A 140 -54.06 -17.93 24.16
C LEU A 140 -54.18 -19.41 24.54
N LYS A 141 -53.07 -20.16 24.46
CA LYS A 141 -53.05 -21.57 24.92
C LYS A 141 -53.30 -21.69 26.42
N LYS A 142 -52.75 -20.78 27.23
CA LYS A 142 -52.95 -20.78 28.69
C LYS A 142 -54.40 -20.43 29.06
N GLU A 143 -54.96 -19.37 28.47
CA GLU A 143 -56.36 -18.98 28.68
C GLU A 143 -57.33 -20.09 28.31
N ARG A 144 -57.08 -20.82 27.21
CA ARG A 144 -57.90 -21.99 26.83
C ARG A 144 -57.86 -23.08 27.90
N VAL A 145 -56.69 -23.36 28.47
CA VAL A 145 -56.53 -24.37 29.53
C VAL A 145 -57.26 -23.93 30.81
N ASP A 146 -57.17 -22.65 31.17
CA ASP A 146 -57.85 -22.08 32.34
C ASP A 146 -59.39 -22.12 32.19
N LEU A 147 -59.92 -21.85 30.99
CA LEU A 147 -61.36 -21.91 30.68
C LEU A 147 -61.90 -23.35 30.70
N SER A 148 -61.11 -24.33 30.25
CA SER A 148 -61.49 -25.75 30.35
C SER A 148 -61.63 -26.21 31.82
N GLY A 149 -60.83 -25.66 32.73
CA GLY A 149 -60.98 -25.90 34.17
C GLY A 149 -62.26 -25.30 34.76
N LEU A 150 -62.74 -24.17 34.22
CA LEU A 150 -64.02 -23.57 34.59
C LEU A 150 -65.20 -24.41 34.07
N GLU A 151 -65.07 -24.98 32.89
CA GLU A 151 -66.08 -25.85 32.28
C GLU A 151 -66.31 -27.12 33.11
N ASP A 152 -65.24 -27.75 33.62
CA ASP A 152 -65.32 -28.87 34.59
C ASP A 152 -65.98 -28.47 35.92
N ALA A 153 -65.69 -27.27 36.43
CA ALA A 153 -66.33 -26.75 37.64
C ALA A 153 -67.84 -26.46 37.44
N VAL A 154 -68.22 -25.97 36.26
CA VAL A 154 -69.62 -25.73 35.88
C VAL A 154 -70.38 -27.05 35.71
N GLU A 155 -69.77 -28.07 35.12
CA GLU A 155 -70.37 -29.42 35.08
C GLU A 155 -70.58 -30.02 36.48
N LYS A 156 -69.62 -29.84 37.39
CA LYS A 156 -69.76 -30.24 38.81
C LYS A 156 -70.89 -29.49 39.52
N LEU A 157 -71.05 -28.19 39.28
CA LEU A 157 -72.16 -27.41 39.83
C LEU A 157 -73.53 -27.83 39.27
N ARG A 158 -73.58 -28.16 37.97
CA ARG A 158 -74.80 -28.61 37.29
C ARG A 158 -75.25 -29.97 37.80
N SER A 159 -74.31 -30.90 37.97
CA SER A 159 -74.58 -32.22 38.57
C SER A 159 -74.92 -32.13 40.07
N GLY A 160 -74.36 -31.17 40.80
CA GLY A 160 -74.72 -30.87 42.20
C GLY A 160 -76.12 -30.26 42.38
N SER A 161 -76.55 -29.34 41.50
CA SER A 161 -77.89 -28.73 41.55
C SER A 161 -79.01 -29.72 41.20
N LEU A 162 -78.71 -30.71 40.36
CA LEU A 162 -79.63 -31.81 40.03
C LEU A 162 -79.94 -32.71 41.23
N MET A 163 -79.10 -32.73 42.28
CA MET A 163 -79.36 -33.49 43.50
C MET A 163 -80.31 -32.79 44.49
N TYR A 164 -80.58 -31.48 44.32
CA TYR A 164 -81.50 -30.73 45.21
C TYR A 164 -82.86 -30.40 44.58
N GLY A 165 -83.05 -30.68 43.28
CA GLY A 165 -84.34 -30.49 42.58
C GLY A 165 -85.33 -31.65 42.73
N ASN A 166 -84.98 -32.71 43.47
CA ASN A 166 -85.77 -33.95 43.54
C ASN A 166 -86.21 -34.33 44.97
N VAL A 167 -86.53 -33.33 45.80
CA VAL A 167 -87.27 -33.55 47.05
C VAL A 167 -88.31 -32.44 47.22
N GLY A 168 -89.58 -32.76 46.99
CA GLY A 168 -90.69 -32.00 47.58
C GLY A 168 -91.86 -31.67 46.66
N LYS A 169 -92.65 -32.71 46.36
CA LYS A 169 -94.13 -32.74 46.23
C LYS A 169 -94.85 -31.71 45.34
#